data_AF-A0A7S7W2M0-F1
#
_entry.id   AF-A0A7S7W2M0-F1
#
_cell.length_a   1.000
_cell.length_b   1.000
_cell.length_c   1.000
_cell.angle_alpha   90.00
_cell.angle_beta   90.00
_cell.angle_gamma   90.00
#
_symmetry.space_group_name_H-M   'P 1'
#
loop_
_entity.id
_entity.type
_entity.pdbx_description
1 polymer ?
#
loop_
_entity_poly.entity_id
_entity_poly.type
_entity_poly.pdbx_seq_one_letter_code
_entity_poly.pdbx_strand_id
1 'polypeptide(L)'
;MGSNSWGADKVGSIDVFGTYLNEIRGSTLMERILDLTTHKGALPISILVKHLDGNPQEVVSALMKAEELGYVRLEKQADETMVIPLTK
;
A
#
# COMPACT_ATOMS: atom_id res chain seq x y z
N MET A 1 15.21 28.05 41.47
CA MET A 1 16.46 27.91 40.67
C MET A 1 17.03 26.54 41.01
N GLY A 2 17.19 25.56 40.15
CA GLY A 2 17.02 25.43 38.70
C GLY A 2 17.92 24.28 38.26
N SER A 3 17.36 23.18 37.77
CA SER A 3 17.98 22.15 36.91
C SER A 3 17.07 20.92 36.85
N ASN A 4 15.96 21.02 36.10
CA ASN A 4 15.37 19.81 35.54
C ASN A 4 16.09 19.58 34.22
N SER A 5 16.90 18.53 34.21
CA SER A 5 17.50 17.99 33.00
C SER A 5 16.40 17.90 31.93
N TRP A 6 16.66 18.55 30.80
CA TRP A 6 15.92 18.33 29.56
C TRP A 6 16.16 16.89 29.12
N GLY A 7 15.44 15.96 29.74
CA GLY A 7 15.16 14.64 29.18
C GLY A 7 14.20 14.84 28.03
N ALA A 8 14.74 15.27 26.91
CA ALA A 8 14.11 15.22 25.61
C ALA A 8 13.95 13.75 25.18
N ASP A 9 13.23 12.95 25.96
CA ASP A 9 12.61 11.72 25.44
C ASP A 9 11.39 12.17 24.65
N LYS A 10 11.66 12.77 23.49
CA LYS A 10 10.75 12.61 22.37
C LYS A 10 10.76 11.12 22.11
N VAL A 11 9.81 10.42 22.73
CA VAL A 11 9.32 9.14 22.23
C VAL A 11 8.90 9.46 20.80
N GLY A 12 9.85 9.27 19.88
CA GLY A 12 9.61 9.40 18.46
C GLY A 12 8.44 8.48 18.20
N SER A 13 7.30 9.05 17.89
CA SER A 13 6.17 8.35 17.31
C SER A 13 6.74 7.57 16.14
N ILE A 14 7.03 6.28 16.37
CA ILE A 14 7.40 5.36 15.32
C ILE A 14 6.22 5.42 14.37
N ASP A 15 6.46 5.93 13.19
CA ASP A 15 5.54 5.84 12.08
C ASP A 15 5.49 4.35 11.70
N VAL A 16 4.70 3.58 12.47
CA VAL A 16 4.56 2.12 12.30
C VAL A 16 4.05 1.83 10.88
N PHE A 17 3.28 2.77 10.31
CA PHE A 17 2.79 2.72 8.94
C PHE A 17 3.92 2.86 7.93
N GLY A 18 4.80 3.85 8.11
CA GLY A 18 6.01 4.03 7.29
C GLY A 18 7.03 2.90 7.45
N THR A 19 7.10 2.28 8.64
CA THR A 19 8.03 1.17 8.93
C THR A 19 7.60 -0.12 8.24
N TYR A 20 6.30 -0.44 8.23
CA TYR A 20 5.77 -1.61 7.54
C TYR A 20 6.03 -1.53 6.03
N LEU A 21 5.82 -0.36 5.42
CA LEU A 21 6.15 -0.11 4.01
C LEU A 21 7.67 -0.09 3.73
N ASN A 22 8.50 0.19 4.74
CA ASN A 22 9.96 0.21 4.63
C ASN A 22 10.61 -1.16 4.88
N GLU A 23 9.95 -2.08 5.60
CA GLU A 23 10.38 -3.49 5.74
C GLU A 23 10.23 -4.28 4.44
N ILE A 24 9.29 -3.87 3.59
CA ILE A 24 9.14 -4.41 2.24
C ILE A 24 10.13 -3.78 1.23
N ARG A 25 11.35 -3.47 1.69
CA ARG A 25 12.48 -2.99 0.87
C ARG A 25 13.03 -4.04 -0.10
N GLY A 26 12.49 -5.27 -0.07
CA GLY A 26 12.78 -6.35 -1.02
C GLY A 26 11.55 -6.93 -1.72
N SER A 27 10.33 -6.48 -1.40
CA SER A 27 9.13 -6.97 -2.09
C SER A 27 8.92 -6.26 -3.41
N THR A 28 8.40 -7.01 -4.37
CA THR A 28 7.92 -6.41 -5.61
C THR A 28 6.69 -5.52 -5.37
N LEU A 29 6.48 -4.50 -6.20
CA LEU A 29 5.27 -3.66 -6.20
C LEU A 29 3.98 -4.50 -6.19
N MET A 30 4.04 -5.67 -6.82
CA MET A 30 3.01 -6.70 -6.84
C MET A 30 2.61 -7.17 -5.43
N GLU A 31 3.57 -7.57 -4.59
CA GLU A 31 3.27 -8.06 -3.24
C GLU A 31 2.58 -6.99 -2.40
N ARG A 32 2.99 -5.72 -2.53
CA ARG A 32 2.34 -4.61 -1.82
C ARG A 32 0.90 -4.40 -2.28
N ILE A 33 0.63 -4.52 -3.58
CA ILE A 33 -0.72 -4.46 -4.14
C ILE A 33 -1.57 -5.62 -3.61
N LEU A 34 -1.02 -6.82 -3.56
CA LEU A 34 -1.73 -8.01 -3.08
C LEU A 34 -2.01 -7.92 -1.58
N ASP A 35 -1.06 -7.43 -0.78
CA ASP A 35 -1.22 -7.23 0.66
C ASP A 35 -2.34 -6.20 0.95
N LEU A 36 -2.29 -5.05 0.26
CA LEU A 36 -3.31 -4.00 0.36
C LEU A 36 -4.71 -4.50 -0.01
N THR A 37 -4.84 -5.22 -1.12
CA THR A 37 -6.14 -5.74 -1.58
C THR A 37 -6.63 -6.91 -0.70
N THR A 38 -5.74 -7.75 -0.18
CA THR A 38 -6.09 -8.83 0.75
C THR A 38 -6.63 -8.28 2.07
N HIS A 39 -6.03 -7.21 2.61
CA HIS A 39 -6.45 -6.63 3.89
C HIS A 39 -7.66 -5.71 3.79
N LYS A 40 -7.80 -4.93 2.72
CA LYS A 40 -8.87 -3.93 2.57
C LYS A 40 -10.03 -4.39 1.67
N GLY A 41 -9.88 -5.50 0.95
CA GLY A 41 -10.85 -5.96 -0.03
C GLY A 41 -10.79 -5.18 -1.34
N ALA A 42 -11.95 -4.98 -1.97
CA ALA A 42 -12.03 -4.28 -3.25
C ALA A 42 -11.67 -2.78 -3.09
N LEU A 43 -10.69 -2.31 -3.86
CA LEU A 43 -10.18 -0.95 -3.79
C LEU A 43 -10.07 -0.32 -5.18
N PRO A 44 -10.36 0.97 -5.35
CA PRO A 44 -10.11 1.63 -6.63
C PRO A 44 -8.62 1.83 -6.89
N ILE A 45 -8.23 1.78 -8.17
CA ILE A 45 -6.83 1.98 -8.60
C ILE A 45 -6.27 3.32 -8.07
N SER A 46 -7.10 4.36 -8.04
CA SER A 46 -6.72 5.68 -7.54
C SER A 46 -6.21 5.66 -6.09
N ILE A 47 -6.77 4.79 -5.25
CA ILE A 47 -6.36 4.63 -3.84
C ILE A 47 -5.05 3.85 -3.75
N LEU A 48 -4.88 2.82 -4.58
CA LEU A 48 -3.63 2.04 -4.65
C LEU A 48 -2.46 2.91 -5.12
N VAL A 49 -2.66 3.70 -6.18
CA VAL A 49 -1.66 4.64 -6.69
C VAL A 49 -1.26 5.66 -5.60
N LYS A 50 -2.22 6.20 -4.84
CA LYS A 50 -1.93 7.11 -3.72
C LYS A 50 -1.19 6.45 -2.56
N HIS A 51 -1.49 5.18 -2.24
CA HIS A 51 -0.89 4.50 -1.08
C HIS A 51 0.49 3.92 -1.37
N LEU A 52 0.75 3.52 -2.62
CA LEU A 52 2.00 2.88 -2.99
C LEU A 52 3.12 3.89 -3.29
N ASP A 53 2.82 5.19 -3.25
CA ASP A 53 3.72 6.33 -3.54
C ASP A 53 4.59 6.11 -4.80
N GLY A 54 4.05 5.33 -5.73
CA GLY A 54 4.73 4.82 -6.91
C GLY A 54 4.22 5.49 -8.18
N ASN A 55 4.98 5.34 -9.27
CA ASN A 55 4.54 5.83 -10.57
C ASN A 55 3.19 5.18 -10.95
N PRO A 56 2.14 5.96 -11.26
CA PRO A 56 0.84 5.41 -11.66
C PRO A 56 0.94 4.36 -12.78
N GLN A 57 1.87 4.52 -13.71
CA GLN A 57 2.09 3.56 -14.81
C GLN A 57 2.62 2.22 -14.32
N GLU A 58 3.52 2.22 -13.33
CA GLU A 58 4.07 1.00 -12.74
C GLU A 58 3.01 0.27 -11.92
N VAL A 59 2.20 1.00 -11.16
CA VAL A 59 1.09 0.44 -10.38
C VAL A 59 0.06 -0.21 -11.30
N VAL A 60 -0.32 0.46 -12.38
CA VAL A 60 -1.25 -0.10 -13.38
C VAL A 60 -0.64 -1.32 -14.08
N SER A 61 0.65 -1.28 -14.45
CA SER A 61 1.33 -2.41 -15.07
C SER A 61 1.37 -3.63 -14.14
N ALA A 62 1.66 -3.41 -12.85
CA ALA A 62 1.62 -4.48 -11.85
C ALA A 62 0.20 -5.02 -11.64
N LEU A 63 -0.82 -4.17 -11.66
CA LEU A 63 -2.22 -4.59 -11.55
C LEU A 63 -2.69 -5.43 -12.74
N MET A 64 -2.34 -5.04 -13.98
CA MET A 64 -2.66 -5.84 -15.15
C MET A 64 -2.00 -7.22 -15.08
N LYS A 65 -0.73 -7.27 -14.64
CA LYS A 65 -0.03 -8.53 -14.43
C LYS A 65 -0.66 -9.38 -13.31
N ALA A 66 -1.17 -8.73 -12.25
CA ALA A 66 -1.86 -9.41 -11.15
C ALA A 66 -3.18 -10.05 -11.64
N GLU A 67 -3.88 -9.36 -12.53
CA GLU A 67 -5.09 -9.85 -13.18
C GLU A 67 -4.81 -11.02 -14.13
N GLU A 68 -3.79 -10.90 -14.99
CA GLU A 68 -3.34 -12.00 -15.87
C GLU A 68 -2.97 -13.26 -15.09
N LEU A 69 -2.34 -13.10 -13.92
CA LEU A 69 -1.97 -14.20 -13.03
C LEU A 69 -3.16 -14.73 -12.20
N GLY A 70 -4.32 -14.08 -12.26
CA GLY A 70 -5.54 -14.46 -11.56
C GLY A 70 -5.52 -14.19 -10.05
N TYR A 71 -4.72 -13.24 -9.59
CA TYR A 71 -4.71 -12.81 -8.19
C TYR A 71 -5.76 -11.73 -7.90
N VAL A 72 -6.10 -10.90 -8.89
CA VAL A 72 -7.10 -9.84 -8.78
C VAL A 72 -7.98 -9.83 -10.02
N ARG A 73 -9.12 -9.16 -9.95
CA ARG A 73 -9.97 -8.81 -11.08
C ARG A 73 -10.12 -7.30 -11.14
N LEU A 74 -9.92 -6.71 -12.31
CA LEU A 74 -10.20 -5.30 -12.54
C LEU A 74 -11.64 -5.16 -13.04
N GLU A 75 -12.46 -4.43 -12.31
CA GLU A 75 -13.86 -4.22 -12.67
C GLU A 75 -14.17 -2.72 -12.71
N LYS A 76 -14.69 -2.26 -13.85
CA LYS A 76 -15.10 -0.86 -13.99
C LYS A 76 -16.46 -0.65 -13.30
N GLN A 77 -16.47 0.11 -12.22
CA GLN A 77 -17.69 0.47 -11.48
C GLN A 77 -17.71 1.99 -11.25
N ALA A 78 -18.80 2.65 -11.65
CA ALA A 78 -19.06 4.07 -11.36
C ALA A 78 -17.84 5.01 -11.60
N ASP A 79 -17.47 5.20 -12.87
CA ASP A 79 -16.36 6.07 -13.33
C ASP A 79 -14.94 5.71 -12.83
N GLU A 80 -14.79 4.67 -12.01
CA GLU A 80 -13.48 4.16 -11.57
C GLU A 80 -13.28 2.67 -11.86
N THR A 81 -12.01 2.26 -11.87
CA THR A 81 -11.65 0.84 -11.96
C THR A 81 -11.37 0.34 -10.55
N MET A 82 -12.16 -0.64 -10.12
CA MET A 82 -12.02 -1.34 -8.86
C MET A 82 -11.09 -2.54 -9.05
N VAL A 83 -10.21 -2.75 -8.09
CA VAL A 83 -9.33 -3.92 -7.97
C VAL A 83 -9.93 -4.83 -6.94
N ILE A 84 -10.44 -5.97 -7.37
CA ILE A 84 -11.10 -6.96 -6.52
C ILE A 84 -10.11 -8.12 -6.29
N PRO A 85 -9.69 -8.41 -5.06
CA PRO A 85 -8.84 -9.57 -4.80
C PRO A 85 -9.58 -10.87 -5.10
N LEU A 86 -8.91 -11.81 -5.78
CA LEU A 86 -9.38 -13.17 -5.98
C LEU A 86 -8.68 -14.05 -4.94
N THR A 87 -9.39 -14.40 -3.86
CA THR A 87 -8.89 -15.38 -2.89
C THR A 87 -8.81 -16.75 -3.57
N LYS A 88 -7.63 -17.35 -3.63
CA LYS A 88 -7.48 -18.79 -3.87
C LYS A 88 -7.65 -19.57 -2.57
#